data_AF-A0ABD5ZKB1-F1
#
_entry.id   AF-A0ABD5ZKB1-F1
#
_cell.length_a   1.000
_cell.length_b   1.000
_cell.length_c   1.000
_cell.angle_alpha   90.00
_cell.angle_beta   90.00
_cell.angle_gamma   90.00
#
_symmetry.space_group_name_H-M   'P 1'
#
loop_
_entity.id
_entity.type
_entity.pdbx_description
1 polymer ?
#
loop_
_entity_poly.entity_id
_entity_poly.type
_entity_poly.pdbx_seq_one_letter_code
_entity_poly.pdbx_strand_id
1 'polypeptide(L)'
;MYKHVALLVRKPELSHDEFVEYWQEKHTPIARRIEGVVRYQTVVPADPEAAEFDGVAELYFDDLDALHDALGSEESRDYDPAKGYAKKARKDVDNFLDIERRPRFIGEEIVEKDETGGDTTGLYKHSAFLVRKDGMSHDDFLDHWANTHVPLAREIPGVVRYARVVPTDPDHSEFDGIAEL
;
A
#
# COMPACT_ATOMS: atom_id res chain seq x y z
N MET A 1 7.59 10.65 -2.92
CA MET A 1 8.10 9.43 -2.26
C MET A 1 7.38 8.25 -2.88
N TYR A 2 8.06 7.14 -3.13
CA TYR A 2 7.44 5.98 -3.76
C TYR A 2 7.02 4.99 -2.68
N LYS A 3 5.96 4.24 -2.93
CA LYS A 3 5.56 3.18 -2.01
C LYS A 3 5.06 1.95 -2.72
N HIS A 4 5.28 0.83 -2.05
CA HIS A 4 4.68 -0.46 -2.35
C HIS A 4 3.54 -0.70 -1.34
N VAL A 5 2.32 -0.76 -1.83
CA VAL A 5 1.10 -1.11 -1.08
C VAL A 5 0.83 -2.60 -1.31
N ALA A 6 0.89 -3.41 -0.26
CA ALA A 6 0.54 -4.82 -0.29
C ALA A 6 -0.83 -5.03 0.36
N LEU A 7 -1.78 -5.62 -0.38
CA LEU A 7 -3.08 -6.02 0.15
C LEU A 7 -2.97 -7.46 0.62
N LEU A 8 -3.06 -7.65 1.92
CA LEU A 8 -2.74 -8.91 2.56
C LEU A 8 -3.99 -9.77 2.65
N VAL A 9 -3.90 -11.00 2.15
CA VAL A 9 -4.89 -12.05 2.39
C VAL A 9 -4.21 -13.13 3.22
N ARG A 10 -4.79 -13.44 4.38
CA ARG A 10 -4.30 -14.48 5.28
C ARG A 10 -4.50 -15.85 4.66
N LYS A 11 -3.65 -16.79 5.05
CA LYS A 11 -3.87 -18.20 4.72
C LYS A 11 -5.20 -18.71 5.28
N PRO A 12 -5.91 -19.61 4.57
CA PRO A 12 -7.23 -20.09 4.98
C PRO A 12 -7.21 -20.86 6.31
N GLU A 13 -6.07 -21.44 6.70
CA GLU A 13 -5.90 -22.13 7.98
C GLU A 13 -5.68 -21.20 9.18
N LEU A 14 -5.46 -19.90 8.98
CA LEU A 14 -5.25 -18.93 10.05
C LEU A 14 -6.55 -18.18 10.38
N SER A 15 -6.81 -18.02 11.68
CA SER A 15 -7.73 -16.97 12.13
C SER A 15 -7.15 -15.59 11.85
N HIS A 16 -8.01 -14.55 11.85
CA HIS A 16 -7.54 -13.18 11.67
C HIS A 16 -6.57 -12.74 12.78
N ASP A 17 -6.88 -13.09 14.04
CA ASP A 17 -6.02 -12.76 15.19
C ASP A 17 -4.64 -13.42 15.08
N GLU A 18 -4.57 -14.71 14.73
CA GLU A 18 -3.29 -15.41 14.52
C GLU A 18 -2.48 -14.79 13.37
N PHE A 19 -3.17 -14.39 12.29
CA PHE A 19 -2.55 -13.67 11.18
C PHE A 19 -1.98 -12.32 11.64
N VAL A 20 -2.75 -11.50 12.36
CA VAL A 20 -2.32 -10.18 12.85
C VAL A 20 -1.15 -10.32 13.81
N GLU A 21 -1.21 -11.26 14.76
CA GLU A 21 -0.12 -11.53 15.70
C GLU A 21 1.17 -11.90 14.94
N TYR A 22 1.08 -12.85 14.01
CA TYR A 22 2.24 -13.26 13.21
C TYR A 22 2.80 -12.09 12.39
N TRP A 23 1.93 -11.38 11.68
CA TRP A 23 2.33 -10.27 10.84
C TRP A 23 2.99 -9.15 11.65
N GLN A 24 2.40 -8.74 12.76
CA GLN A 24 2.90 -7.62 13.56
C GLN A 24 4.12 -7.98 14.40
N GLU A 25 4.16 -9.17 14.99
CA GLU A 25 5.26 -9.56 15.90
C GLU A 25 6.44 -10.24 15.20
N LYS A 26 6.23 -10.92 14.07
CA LYS A 26 7.29 -11.65 13.35
C LYS A 26 7.69 -10.96 12.06
N HIS A 27 6.74 -10.66 11.20
CA HIS A 27 7.02 -10.18 9.84
C HIS A 27 7.41 -8.69 9.81
N THR A 28 6.64 -7.83 10.46
CA THR A 28 6.87 -6.37 10.51
C THR A 28 8.30 -6.00 10.97
N PRO A 29 8.90 -6.62 12.00
CA PRO A 29 10.30 -6.39 12.36
C PRO A 29 11.32 -6.75 11.27
N ILE A 30 11.00 -7.71 10.39
CA ILE A 30 11.83 -8.09 9.24
C ILE A 30 11.66 -7.03 8.14
N ALA A 31 10.42 -6.68 7.80
CA ALA A 31 10.10 -5.70 6.75
C ALA A 31 10.70 -4.32 7.01
N ARG A 32 10.67 -3.85 8.26
CA ARG A 32 11.29 -2.58 8.70
C ARG A 32 12.81 -2.51 8.52
N ARG A 33 13.48 -3.65 8.28
CA ARG A 33 14.94 -3.73 8.11
C ARG A 33 15.34 -3.96 6.66
N ILE A 34 14.38 -3.99 5.72
CA ILE A 34 14.65 -4.03 4.30
C ILE A 34 15.42 -2.75 3.93
N GLU A 35 16.53 -2.93 3.22
CA GLU A 35 17.34 -1.81 2.73
C GLU A 35 16.51 -0.97 1.75
N GLY A 36 16.61 0.37 1.85
CA GLY A 36 15.79 1.30 1.08
C GLY A 36 14.44 1.66 1.71
N VAL A 37 13.91 0.86 2.64
CA VAL A 37 12.64 1.20 3.33
C VAL A 37 12.88 2.35 4.31
N VAL A 38 12.24 3.48 4.08
CA VAL A 38 12.32 4.69 4.93
C VAL A 38 11.13 4.84 5.87
N ARG A 39 10.00 4.21 5.56
CA ARG A 39 8.81 4.12 6.43
C ARG A 39 8.07 2.82 6.15
N TYR A 40 7.54 2.22 7.22
CA TYR A 40 6.69 1.03 7.15
C TYR A 40 5.40 1.28 7.93
N GLN A 41 4.27 1.27 7.24
CA GLN A 41 2.95 1.51 7.81
C GLN A 41 2.06 0.29 7.59
N THR A 42 1.19 0.01 8.56
CA THR A 42 0.24 -1.09 8.48
C THR A 42 -1.16 -0.63 8.86
N VAL A 43 -2.17 -1.16 8.20
CA VAL A 43 -3.58 -0.99 8.57
C VAL A 43 -4.20 -2.37 8.79
N VAL A 44 -4.90 -2.53 9.90
CA VAL A 44 -5.71 -3.70 10.21
C VAL A 44 -7.18 -3.27 10.07
N PRO A 45 -8.04 -4.04 9.39
CA PRO A 45 -9.45 -3.68 9.22
C PRO A 45 -10.15 -3.58 10.58
N ALA A 46 -11.03 -2.59 10.72
CA ALA A 46 -11.85 -2.41 11.93
C ALA A 46 -12.91 -3.51 12.09
N ASP A 47 -13.36 -4.07 10.96
CA ASP A 47 -14.24 -5.23 10.88
C ASP A 47 -13.64 -6.24 9.90
N PRO A 48 -12.85 -7.23 10.39
CA PRO A 48 -12.19 -8.21 9.54
C PRO A 48 -13.15 -9.11 8.75
N GLU A 49 -14.36 -9.35 9.25
CA GLU A 49 -15.33 -10.24 8.60
C GLU A 49 -16.04 -9.55 7.41
N ALA A 50 -16.09 -8.22 7.42
CA ALA A 50 -16.63 -7.42 6.33
C ALA A 50 -15.55 -6.91 5.36
N ALA A 51 -14.27 -7.10 5.68
CA ALA A 51 -13.16 -6.62 4.87
C ALA A 51 -12.76 -7.62 3.78
N GLU A 52 -12.40 -7.12 2.60
CA GLU A 52 -11.88 -7.95 1.51
C GLU A 52 -10.45 -8.43 1.76
N PHE A 53 -9.69 -7.63 2.51
CA PHE A 53 -8.29 -7.88 2.85
C PHE A 53 -8.11 -7.90 4.36
N ASP A 54 -7.20 -8.76 4.82
CA ASP A 54 -6.88 -8.95 6.23
C ASP A 54 -5.99 -7.85 6.80
N GLY A 55 -5.33 -7.10 5.92
CA GLY A 55 -4.53 -5.93 6.25
C GLY A 55 -3.92 -5.26 5.02
N VAL A 56 -3.37 -4.07 5.24
CA VAL A 56 -2.59 -3.34 4.22
C VAL A 56 -1.21 -3.05 4.79
N ALA A 57 -0.16 -3.43 4.07
CA ALA A 57 1.22 -3.04 4.39
C ALA A 57 1.74 -2.04 3.36
N GLU A 58 2.31 -0.94 3.83
CA GLU A 58 2.86 0.12 2.98
C GLU A 58 4.33 0.32 3.31
N LEU A 59 5.18 0.07 2.32
CA LEU A 59 6.62 0.26 2.38
C LEU A 59 6.99 1.47 1.54
N TYR A 60 7.67 2.43 2.14
CA TYR A 60 8.03 3.69 1.51
C TYR A 60 9.51 3.74 1.17
N PHE A 61 9.84 4.38 0.06
CA PHE A 61 11.16 4.52 -0.52
C PHE A 61 11.38 5.95 -1.03
N ASP A 62 12.59 6.48 -0.88
CA ASP A 62 12.91 7.86 -1.30
C ASP A 62 12.80 8.03 -2.82
N ASP A 63 13.20 7.02 -3.58
CA ASP A 63 13.15 6.99 -5.04
C ASP A 63 12.69 5.61 -5.57
N LEU A 64 12.34 5.57 -6.87
CA LEU A 64 11.78 4.39 -7.51
C LEU A 64 12.83 3.28 -7.73
N ASP A 65 14.09 3.65 -7.95
CA ASP A 65 15.17 2.67 -8.15
C ASP A 65 15.41 1.89 -6.86
N ALA A 66 15.44 2.56 -5.71
CA ALA A 66 15.53 1.92 -4.40
C ALA A 66 14.36 0.96 -4.12
N LEU A 67 13.14 1.32 -4.56
CA LEU A 67 11.98 0.44 -4.46
C LEU A 67 12.16 -0.80 -5.33
N HIS A 68 12.55 -0.64 -6.60
CA HIS A 68 12.75 -1.75 -7.53
C HIS A 68 13.89 -2.69 -7.10
N ASP A 69 14.99 -2.13 -6.60
CA ASP A 69 16.12 -2.91 -6.07
C ASP A 69 15.70 -3.75 -4.85
N ALA A 70 14.80 -3.22 -4.01
CA ALA A 70 14.33 -3.89 -2.81
C ALA A 70 13.20 -4.90 -3.08
N LEU A 71 12.19 -4.52 -3.88
CA LEU A 71 10.88 -5.17 -4.00
C LEU A 71 10.45 -5.49 -5.45
N GLY A 72 11.29 -5.25 -6.45
CA GLY A 72 10.97 -5.43 -7.87
C GLY A 72 10.00 -4.38 -8.43
N SER A 73 9.77 -4.43 -9.74
CA SER A 73 8.83 -3.56 -10.48
C SER A 73 7.46 -4.22 -10.63
N GLU A 74 6.42 -3.45 -11.00
CA GLU A 74 5.04 -3.94 -11.21
C GLU A 74 4.96 -5.19 -12.11
N GLU A 75 5.75 -5.22 -13.18
CA GLU A 75 5.83 -6.34 -14.14
C GLU A 75 6.19 -7.69 -13.48
N SER A 76 6.89 -7.69 -12.34
CA SER A 76 7.36 -8.89 -11.66
C SER A 76 6.80 -8.98 -10.24
N ARG A 77 5.62 -9.63 -10.11
CA ARG A 77 4.96 -9.86 -8.82
C ARG A 77 5.83 -10.65 -7.84
N ASP A 78 6.50 -11.68 -8.34
CA ASP A 78 7.31 -12.61 -7.54
C ASP A 78 8.79 -12.31 -7.69
N TYR A 79 9.20 -11.10 -7.32
CA TYR A 79 10.60 -10.72 -7.32
C TYR A 79 11.42 -11.64 -6.38
N ASP A 80 12.62 -12.02 -6.81
CA ASP A 80 13.57 -12.83 -6.02
C ASP A 80 14.76 -11.96 -5.58
N PRO A 81 14.63 -11.25 -4.44
CA PRO A 81 15.70 -10.37 -3.99
C PRO A 81 16.94 -11.20 -3.66
N ALA A 82 18.09 -10.76 -4.15
CA ALA A 82 19.31 -11.56 -4.10
C ALA A 82 19.76 -11.86 -2.65
N LYS A 83 19.63 -10.88 -1.73
CA LYS A 83 20.22 -10.90 -0.37
C LYS A 83 19.40 -10.06 0.64
N GLY A 84 19.84 -10.10 1.90
CA GLY A 84 19.38 -9.17 2.94
C GLY A 84 18.00 -9.47 3.52
N TYR A 85 17.41 -8.46 4.16
CA TYR A 85 16.09 -8.56 4.78
C TYR A 85 14.96 -8.69 3.76
N ALA A 86 15.11 -8.18 2.53
CA ALA A 86 14.13 -8.39 1.46
C ALA A 86 13.94 -9.89 1.16
N LYS A 87 15.06 -10.64 1.02
CA LYS A 87 15.00 -12.10 0.84
C LYS A 87 14.40 -12.83 2.02
N LYS A 88 14.69 -12.37 3.24
CA LYS A 88 14.09 -12.93 4.44
C LYS A 88 12.59 -12.68 4.48
N ALA A 89 12.15 -11.44 4.22
CA ALA A 89 10.75 -11.04 4.19
C ALA A 89 9.99 -11.81 3.12
N ARG A 90 10.52 -11.92 1.90
CA ARG A 90 9.87 -12.69 0.83
C ARG A 90 9.67 -14.15 1.24
N LYS A 91 10.68 -14.82 1.80
CA LYS A 91 10.50 -16.21 2.29
C LYS A 91 9.49 -16.32 3.43
N ASP A 92 9.44 -15.32 4.30
CA ASP A 92 8.57 -15.30 5.47
C ASP A 92 7.09 -15.12 5.10
N VAL A 93 6.80 -14.40 4.02
CA VAL A 93 5.43 -14.25 3.47
C VAL A 93 4.72 -15.59 3.27
N ASP A 94 5.45 -16.63 2.85
CA ASP A 94 4.87 -17.96 2.58
C ASP A 94 4.36 -18.65 3.88
N ASN A 95 4.67 -18.13 5.06
CA ASN A 95 4.20 -18.67 6.33
C ASN A 95 2.78 -18.21 6.68
N PHE A 96 2.33 -17.04 6.23
CA PHE A 96 1.10 -16.41 6.74
C PHE A 96 0.18 -15.80 5.68
N LEU A 97 0.65 -15.55 4.45
CA LEU A 97 -0.19 -15.06 3.35
C LEU A 97 -0.63 -16.15 2.40
N ASP A 98 -1.83 -15.98 1.84
CA ASP A 98 -2.26 -16.64 0.62
C ASP A 98 -1.48 -16.03 -0.58
N ILE A 99 -0.50 -16.79 -1.05
CA ILE A 99 0.41 -16.38 -2.13
C ILE A 99 -0.27 -16.29 -3.50
N GLU A 100 -1.45 -16.89 -3.68
CA GLU A 100 -2.21 -16.78 -4.92
C GLU A 100 -3.08 -15.51 -4.92
N ARG A 101 -3.39 -14.96 -3.73
CA ARG A 101 -4.26 -13.81 -3.52
C ARG A 101 -3.54 -12.66 -2.81
N ARG A 102 -2.54 -12.08 -3.47
CA ARG A 102 -1.72 -10.98 -2.93
C ARG A 102 -1.62 -9.79 -3.89
N PRO A 103 -2.71 -9.02 -4.09
CA PRO A 103 -2.66 -7.81 -4.88
C PRO A 103 -1.63 -6.83 -4.32
N ARG A 104 -1.01 -6.04 -5.20
CA ARG A 104 -0.12 -4.97 -4.80
C ARG A 104 -0.23 -3.78 -5.73
N PHE A 105 0.33 -2.67 -5.29
CA PHE A 105 0.39 -1.43 -6.06
C PHE A 105 1.66 -0.66 -5.71
N ILE A 106 2.41 -0.27 -6.72
CA ILE A 106 3.60 0.57 -6.65
C ILE A 106 3.23 1.92 -7.27
N GLY A 107 3.43 2.97 -6.48
CA GLY A 107 3.09 4.31 -6.92
C GLY A 107 3.85 5.40 -6.21
N GLU A 108 3.80 6.59 -6.79
CA GLU A 108 4.25 7.81 -6.15
C GLU A 108 3.15 8.36 -5.24
N GLU A 109 3.49 8.58 -3.96
CA GLU A 109 2.62 9.27 -3.01
C GLU A 109 2.76 10.79 -3.13
N ILE A 110 1.61 11.45 -3.30
CA ILE A 110 1.42 12.90 -3.33
C ILE A 110 0.54 13.27 -2.14
N VAL A 111 1.11 13.97 -1.17
CA VAL A 111 0.37 14.42 0.02
C VAL A 111 -0.32 15.75 -0.29
N GLU A 112 -1.65 15.76 -0.26
CA GLU A 112 -2.48 16.91 -0.60
C GLU A 112 -2.90 17.71 0.64
N LYS A 113 -2.99 17.02 1.79
CA LYS A 113 -3.29 17.58 3.12
C LYS A 113 -2.59 16.77 4.19
N ASP A 114 -1.98 17.43 5.17
CA ASP A 114 -1.41 16.79 6.34
C ASP A 114 -1.43 17.72 7.56
N GLU A 115 -2.32 17.45 8.50
CA GLU A 115 -2.42 18.12 9.80
C GLU A 115 -1.83 17.26 10.93
N THR A 116 -1.26 16.10 10.58
CA THR A 116 -0.80 15.08 11.53
C THR A 116 0.68 15.22 11.90
N GLY A 117 1.44 16.03 11.14
CA GLY A 117 2.89 16.10 11.28
C GLY A 117 3.60 14.79 10.88
N GLY A 118 2.92 13.94 10.09
CA GLY A 118 3.41 12.67 9.59
C GLY A 118 3.15 11.45 10.49
N ASP A 119 2.72 11.62 11.74
CA ASP A 119 2.33 10.53 12.63
C ASP A 119 0.83 10.23 12.52
N THR A 120 0.52 9.08 11.94
CA THR A 120 -0.86 8.63 11.71
C THR A 120 -1.26 7.51 12.68
N THR A 121 -0.48 7.27 13.73
CA THR A 121 -0.75 6.20 14.70
C THR A 121 -2.05 6.47 15.45
N GLY A 122 -2.95 5.47 15.49
CA GLY A 122 -4.24 5.59 16.19
C GLY A 122 -5.33 6.34 15.40
N LEU A 123 -5.02 6.85 14.20
CA LEU A 123 -6.04 7.36 13.30
C LEU A 123 -6.72 6.22 12.53
N TYR A 124 -7.97 6.45 12.13
CA TYR A 124 -8.62 5.62 11.13
C TYR A 124 -8.13 6.04 9.75
N LYS A 125 -7.91 5.07 8.87
CA LYS A 125 -7.57 5.29 7.47
C LYS A 125 -8.66 4.67 6.59
N HIS A 126 -9.13 5.42 5.62
CA HIS A 126 -9.90 4.92 4.50
C HIS A 126 -9.02 4.93 3.25
N SER A 127 -8.79 3.75 2.66
CA SER A 127 -8.10 3.59 1.38
C SER A 127 -9.12 3.23 0.30
N ALA A 128 -9.26 4.08 -0.73
CA ALA A 128 -10.09 3.84 -1.89
C ALA A 128 -9.20 3.55 -3.11
N PHE A 129 -9.33 2.35 -3.66
CA PHE A 129 -8.63 1.91 -4.86
C PHE A 129 -9.48 2.29 -6.08
N LEU A 130 -8.98 3.22 -6.88
CA LEU A 130 -9.76 3.89 -7.90
C LEU A 130 -9.53 3.24 -9.27
N VAL A 131 -10.61 3.09 -10.01
CA VAL A 131 -10.59 2.72 -11.43
C VAL A 131 -11.30 3.83 -12.20
N ARG A 132 -10.67 4.32 -13.26
CA ARG A 132 -11.21 5.38 -14.11
C ARG A 132 -12.44 4.89 -14.86
N LYS A 133 -13.32 5.82 -15.22
CA LYS A 133 -14.52 5.50 -15.99
C LYS A 133 -14.17 5.02 -17.40
N ASP A 134 -14.94 4.06 -17.92
CA ASP A 134 -14.83 3.62 -19.32
C ASP A 134 -14.79 4.80 -20.30
N GLY A 135 -13.76 4.80 -21.17
CA GLY A 135 -13.54 5.84 -22.18
C GLY A 135 -12.80 7.09 -21.68
N MET A 136 -12.45 7.17 -20.40
CA MET A 136 -11.58 8.22 -19.85
C MET A 136 -10.11 7.83 -20.01
N SER A 137 -9.27 8.78 -20.45
CA SER A 137 -7.81 8.58 -20.45
C SER A 137 -7.27 8.64 -19.02
N HIS A 138 -6.11 8.02 -18.77
CA HIS A 138 -5.48 8.09 -17.45
C HIS A 138 -5.09 9.53 -17.08
N ASP A 139 -4.59 10.31 -18.04
CA ASP A 139 -4.25 11.73 -17.84
C ASP A 139 -5.47 12.56 -17.46
N ASP A 140 -6.60 12.38 -18.17
CA ASP A 140 -7.86 13.08 -17.84
C ASP A 140 -8.37 12.69 -16.45
N PHE A 141 -8.21 11.42 -16.07
CA PHE A 141 -8.55 10.94 -14.73
C PHE A 141 -7.69 11.62 -13.67
N LEU A 142 -6.37 11.66 -13.84
CA LEU A 142 -5.45 12.29 -12.88
C LEU A 142 -5.70 13.80 -12.76
N ASP A 143 -5.94 14.49 -13.87
CA ASP A 143 -6.29 15.91 -13.89
C ASP A 143 -7.60 16.15 -13.12
N HIS A 144 -8.65 15.41 -13.43
CA HIS A 144 -9.92 15.54 -12.74
C HIS A 144 -9.79 15.25 -11.24
N TRP A 145 -9.06 14.20 -10.88
CA TRP A 145 -8.86 13.82 -9.48
C TRP A 145 -8.12 14.92 -8.72
N ALA A 146 -7.00 15.41 -9.24
CA ALA A 146 -6.18 16.44 -8.61
C ALA A 146 -6.87 17.80 -8.54
N ASN A 147 -7.52 18.22 -9.64
CA ASN A 147 -7.98 19.61 -9.79
C ASN A 147 -9.47 19.79 -9.47
N THR A 148 -10.25 18.71 -9.41
CA THR A 148 -11.68 18.77 -9.06
C THR A 148 -11.99 18.04 -7.75
N HIS A 149 -11.54 16.79 -7.60
CA HIS A 149 -11.93 15.96 -6.45
C HIS A 149 -11.13 16.26 -5.17
N VAL A 150 -9.80 16.41 -5.26
CA VAL A 150 -8.95 16.73 -4.10
C VAL A 150 -9.42 17.99 -3.35
N PRO A 151 -9.74 19.12 -4.01
CA PRO A 151 -10.28 20.30 -3.33
C PRO A 151 -11.53 19.99 -2.49
N LEU A 152 -12.42 19.12 -2.97
CA LEU A 152 -13.61 18.70 -2.21
C LEU A 152 -13.24 17.83 -1.02
N ALA A 153 -12.32 16.87 -1.21
CA ALA A 153 -11.90 15.94 -0.17
C ALA A 153 -11.20 16.64 1.01
N ARG A 154 -10.42 17.70 0.73
CA ARG A 154 -9.70 18.48 1.76
C ARG A 154 -10.63 19.20 2.75
N GLU A 155 -11.85 19.50 2.32
CA GLU A 155 -12.87 20.21 3.10
C GLU A 155 -13.78 19.26 3.90
N ILE A 156 -13.61 17.93 3.76
CA ILE A 156 -14.42 16.97 4.52
C ILE A 156 -14.10 17.12 6.03
N PRO A 157 -15.11 17.41 6.88
CA PRO A 157 -14.90 17.50 8.31
C PRO A 157 -14.35 16.20 8.90
N GLY A 158 -13.28 16.30 9.68
CA GLY A 158 -12.62 15.16 10.32
C GLY A 158 -11.50 14.51 9.51
N VAL A 159 -11.37 14.84 8.21
CA VAL A 159 -10.20 14.42 7.42
C VAL A 159 -8.99 15.27 7.81
N VAL A 160 -7.99 14.64 8.42
CA VAL A 160 -6.76 15.30 8.89
C VAL A 160 -5.55 15.04 7.99
N ARG A 161 -5.64 14.05 7.09
CA ARG A 161 -4.64 13.76 6.06
C ARG A 161 -5.37 13.36 4.78
N TYR A 162 -4.84 13.74 3.63
CA TYR A 162 -5.27 13.22 2.34
C TYR A 162 -4.05 13.03 1.45
N ALA A 163 -3.88 11.83 0.91
CA ALA A 163 -2.84 11.52 -0.04
C ALA A 163 -3.43 10.81 -1.27
N ARG A 164 -2.83 11.08 -2.42
CA ARG A 164 -3.03 10.31 -3.65
C ARG A 164 -1.81 9.43 -3.88
N VAL A 165 -2.03 8.24 -4.39
CA VAL A 165 -0.96 7.36 -4.88
C VAL A 165 -1.21 7.11 -6.35
N VAL A 166 -0.29 7.55 -7.19
CA VAL A 166 -0.37 7.45 -8.66
C VAL A 166 0.53 6.29 -9.11
N PRO A 167 0.04 5.35 -9.94
CA PRO A 167 0.84 4.19 -10.33
C PRO A 167 2.07 4.63 -11.12
N THR A 168 3.21 3.98 -10.87
CA THR A 168 4.42 4.23 -11.68
C THR A 168 4.37 3.60 -13.06
N ASP A 169 3.48 2.62 -13.24
CA ASP A 169 3.19 1.96 -14.52
C ASP A 169 1.66 1.80 -14.69
N PRO A 170 0.97 2.84 -15.17
CA PRO A 170 -0.50 2.83 -15.30
C PRO A 170 -1.04 1.74 -16.24
N ASP A 171 -0.24 1.28 -17.20
CA ASP A 171 -0.69 0.29 -18.20
C ASP A 171 -0.70 -1.14 -17.63
N HIS A 172 0.10 -1.40 -16.59
CA HIS A 172 0.17 -2.70 -15.91
C HIS A 172 -0.41 -2.70 -14.49
N SER A 173 -0.81 -1.54 -13.98
CA SER A 173 -1.44 -1.39 -12.67
C SER A 173 -2.90 -1.87 -12.67
N GLU A 174 -3.31 -2.56 -11.60
CA GLU A 174 -4.72 -2.98 -11.39
C GLU A 174 -5.65 -1.78 -11.12
N PHE A 175 -5.09 -0.68 -10.63
CA PHE A 175 -5.82 0.52 -10.24
C PHE A 175 -5.22 1.77 -10.91
N ASP A 176 -6.07 2.76 -11.17
CA ASP A 176 -5.66 4.07 -11.67
C ASP A 176 -5.07 4.97 -10.57
N GLY A 177 -5.29 4.59 -9.31
CA GLY A 177 -4.67 5.24 -8.17
C GLY A 177 -5.32 4.84 -6.85
N ILE A 178 -4.72 5.29 -5.75
CA ILE A 178 -5.26 5.05 -4.40
C ILE A 178 -5.47 6.41 -3.72
N ALA A 179 -6.69 6.68 -3.28
CA ALA A 179 -6.98 7.79 -2.37
C ALA A 179 -6.90 7.31 -0.93
N GLU A 180 -6.18 8.05 -0.09
CA GLU A 180 -5.99 7.70 1.31
C GLU A 180 -6.30 8.88 2.21
N LEU A 181 -7.20 8.69 3.17
CA LEU A 181 -7.71 9.73 4.07
C LEU A 181 -7.96 9.24 5.49
#